data_AF-A0A7X5YC39-F1
#
_entry.id   AF-A0A7X5YC39-F1
#
_cell.length_a   1.000
_cell.length_b   1.000
_cell.length_c   1.000
_cell.angle_alpha   90.00
_cell.angle_beta   90.00
_cell.angle_gamma   90.00
#
_symmetry.space_group_name_H-M   'P 1'
#
loop_
_entity.id
_entity.type
_entity.pdbx_description
1 polymer ?
#
loop_
_entity_poly.entity_id
_entity_poly.type
_entity_poly.pdbx_seq_one_letter_code
_entity_poly.pdbx_strand_id
1 'polypeptide(L)'
;MNLQTKITIAAPDFSIDYNSKLMMLGSCFAENMGGKFSYYKFDVDVNPCGIIYNPLSVANVLRLIMEGKPFGKDDLRKVGEKWVSLYHHGAFSSTDPEECLRRINERLERATRELRSLDLLVITWGTAWVYKHVGENMVVSNCHKIPSQEFERSRLSVEDIVKEYVELIGRLREINPGLRVLFTVSPIRHWKDGAHGNQLSKATLLLAIDQLREKLDHVYYFPAYEIVLDELRDYRFYADDMLHMSGLTVDYIWERFLYSFITPDVLGLMNQIGRINKGVAHRPFDPHSEDYQRLVKKMLAEIAMISHSYPMINFSAEEEKLKSLEFKI
;
A
#
# COMPACT_ATOMS: atom_id res chain seq x y z
N MET A 1 -31.47 -18.37 8.44
CA MET A 1 -31.35 -16.92 8.13
C MET A 1 -29.87 -16.61 7.97
N ASN A 2 -29.44 -16.11 6.81
CA ASN A 2 -28.07 -15.65 6.63
C ASN A 2 -27.98 -14.22 7.20
N LEU A 3 -27.17 -14.03 8.25
CA LEU A 3 -27.07 -12.76 8.97
C LEU A 3 -25.99 -11.82 8.39
N GLN A 4 -25.29 -12.25 7.35
CA GLN A 4 -24.23 -11.48 6.70
C GLN A 4 -24.56 -11.21 5.23
N THR A 5 -24.52 -9.93 4.85
CA THR A 5 -24.71 -9.48 3.47
C THR A 5 -23.37 -9.41 2.75
N LYS A 6 -22.91 -10.53 2.19
CA LYS A 6 -21.64 -10.56 1.46
C LYS A 6 -21.68 -9.67 0.22
N ILE A 7 -20.78 -8.68 0.16
CA ILE A 7 -20.50 -7.85 -1.00
C ILE A 7 -19.99 -8.73 -2.13
N THR A 8 -20.58 -8.57 -3.32
CA THR A 8 -20.10 -9.23 -4.52
C THR A 8 -18.90 -8.47 -5.05
N ILE A 9 -17.79 -9.18 -5.24
CA ILE A 9 -16.56 -8.62 -5.80
C ILE A 9 -16.52 -9.07 -7.26
N ALA A 10 -16.47 -8.12 -8.19
CA ALA A 10 -16.36 -8.43 -9.61
C ALA A 10 -15.03 -9.15 -9.85
N ALA A 11 -15.08 -10.34 -10.45
CA ALA A 11 -13.88 -11.06 -10.83
C ALA A 11 -13.14 -10.25 -11.91
N PRO A 12 -11.85 -9.93 -11.71
CA PRO A 12 -11.03 -9.34 -12.76
C PRO A 12 -10.78 -10.36 -13.88
N ASP A 13 -10.34 -9.87 -15.04
CA ASP A 13 -9.84 -10.67 -16.17
C ASP A 13 -8.37 -11.09 -16.00
N PHE A 14 -7.85 -11.03 -14.76
CA PHE A 14 -6.48 -11.38 -14.41
C PHE A 14 -6.41 -12.04 -13.03
N SER A 15 -5.30 -12.70 -12.74
CA SER A 15 -4.99 -13.24 -11.43
C SER A 15 -3.58 -12.85 -11.01
N ILE A 16 -3.37 -12.70 -9.72
CA ILE A 16 -2.08 -12.42 -9.10
C ILE A 16 -1.48 -13.73 -8.60
N ASP A 17 -0.20 -13.91 -8.88
CA ASP A 17 0.64 -15.03 -8.47
C ASP A 17 2.03 -14.53 -8.00
N TYR A 18 2.99 -15.43 -7.79
CA TYR A 18 4.35 -15.06 -7.37
C TYR A 18 5.22 -14.45 -8.48
N ASN A 19 4.76 -14.43 -9.73
CA ASN A 19 5.43 -13.73 -10.83
C ASN A 19 4.93 -12.30 -10.99
N SER A 20 3.77 -11.99 -10.40
CA SER A 20 3.12 -10.69 -10.49
C SER A 20 3.90 -9.64 -9.69
N LYS A 21 4.12 -8.48 -10.31
CA LYS A 21 4.77 -7.32 -9.69
C LYS A 21 3.75 -6.24 -9.35
N LEU A 22 3.72 -5.85 -8.08
CA LEU A 22 2.72 -4.94 -7.54
C LEU A 22 3.37 -3.67 -7.00
N MET A 23 2.65 -2.56 -7.13
CA MET A 23 2.98 -1.31 -6.46
C MET A 23 1.71 -0.80 -5.81
N MET A 24 1.77 -0.51 -4.52
CA MET A 24 0.63 -0.04 -3.75
C MET A 24 0.86 1.39 -3.28
N LEU A 25 -0.05 2.29 -3.63
CA LEU A 25 -0.03 3.70 -3.23
C LEU A 25 -1.29 4.01 -2.44
N GLY A 26 -1.18 4.75 -1.33
CA GLY A 26 -2.35 5.28 -0.67
C GLY A 26 -2.24 5.43 0.85
N SER A 27 -3.42 5.35 1.49
CA SER A 27 -3.61 5.54 2.93
C SER A 27 -2.90 4.47 3.77
N CYS A 28 -2.99 4.57 5.10
CA CYS A 28 -2.52 3.51 6.01
C CYS A 28 -3.14 2.14 5.70
N PHE A 29 -4.32 2.09 5.08
CA PHE A 29 -4.91 0.83 4.63
C PHE A 29 -4.10 0.17 3.51
N ALA A 30 -3.49 0.96 2.62
CA ALA A 30 -2.56 0.44 1.63
C ALA A 30 -1.34 -0.21 2.29
N GLU A 31 -0.83 0.36 3.39
CA GLU A 31 0.27 -0.26 4.15
C GLU A 31 -0.15 -1.57 4.83
N ASN A 32 -1.37 -1.63 5.38
CA ASN A 32 -1.88 -2.87 5.97
C ASN A 32 -2.01 -3.99 4.93
N MET A 33 -2.58 -3.69 3.76
CA MET A 33 -2.72 -4.66 2.67
C MET A 33 -1.36 -5.01 2.04
N GLY A 34 -0.50 -4.01 1.81
CA GLY A 34 0.87 -4.21 1.35
C GLY A 34 1.68 -5.08 2.30
N GLY A 35 1.51 -4.88 3.62
CA GLY A 35 2.10 -5.72 4.65
C GLY A 35 1.65 -7.18 4.58
N LYS A 36 0.42 -7.46 4.13
CA LYS A 36 -0.03 -8.84 3.85
C LYS A 36 0.67 -9.44 2.63
N PHE A 37 0.77 -8.69 1.54
CA PHE A 37 1.53 -9.14 0.37
C PHE A 37 3.00 -9.42 0.72
N SER A 38 3.67 -8.49 1.42
CA SER A 38 5.05 -8.66 1.88
C SER A 38 5.20 -9.84 2.85
N TYR A 39 4.25 -10.02 3.77
CA TYR A 39 4.21 -11.19 4.65
C TYR A 39 4.17 -12.48 3.84
N TYR A 40 3.28 -12.59 2.84
CA TYR A 40 3.22 -13.78 1.98
C TYR A 40 4.27 -13.80 0.85
N LYS A 41 5.25 -12.89 0.88
CA LYS A 41 6.42 -12.83 -0.02
C LYS A 41 6.10 -12.56 -1.50
N PHE A 42 4.99 -11.90 -1.78
CA PHE A 42 4.74 -11.36 -3.13
C PHE A 42 5.69 -10.21 -3.44
N ASP A 43 6.00 -10.00 -4.71
CA ASP A 43 6.78 -8.86 -5.18
C ASP A 43 5.91 -7.61 -5.15
N VAL A 44 5.99 -6.86 -4.05
CA VAL A 44 5.21 -5.65 -3.81
C VAL A 44 6.10 -4.51 -3.36
N ASP A 45 5.95 -3.35 -4.00
CA ASP A 45 6.49 -2.08 -3.51
C ASP A 45 5.38 -1.21 -2.90
N VAL A 46 5.52 -0.85 -1.62
CA VAL A 46 4.45 -0.19 -0.85
C VAL A 46 4.87 1.24 -0.53
N ASN A 47 4.03 2.20 -0.95
CA ASN A 47 4.14 3.63 -0.68
C ASN A 47 5.58 4.17 -0.88
N PRO A 48 6.10 4.26 -2.11
CA PRO A 48 7.47 4.72 -2.38
C PRO A 48 7.80 6.12 -1.88
N CYS A 49 6.80 6.99 -1.76
CA CYS A 49 6.93 8.32 -1.16
C CYS A 49 6.26 8.41 0.23
N GLY A 50 5.87 7.27 0.81
CA GLY A 50 5.12 7.14 2.04
C GLY A 50 3.62 7.36 1.88
N ILE A 51 2.90 7.37 3.02
CA ILE A 51 1.43 7.40 3.05
C ILE A 51 0.87 8.68 2.42
N ILE A 52 -0.08 8.51 1.50
CA ILE A 52 -0.75 9.58 0.75
C ILE A 52 -2.24 9.29 0.63
N TYR A 53 -3.09 10.29 0.84
CA TYR A 53 -4.53 10.02 1.07
C TYR A 53 -5.45 10.45 -0.07
N ASN A 54 -5.08 11.43 -0.88
CA ASN A 54 -6.01 12.02 -1.84
C ASN A 54 -5.56 11.79 -3.29
N PRO A 55 -6.48 11.87 -4.25
CA PRO A 55 -6.19 11.62 -5.66
C PRO A 55 -5.05 12.46 -6.23
N LEU A 56 -4.99 13.77 -5.94
CA LEU A 56 -3.97 14.64 -6.55
C LEU A 56 -2.57 14.44 -5.96
N SER A 57 -2.44 14.15 -4.66
CA SER A 57 -1.15 13.78 -4.07
C SER A 57 -0.63 12.47 -4.63
N VAL A 58 -1.50 11.46 -4.84
CA VAL A 58 -1.14 10.22 -5.51
C VAL A 58 -0.70 10.48 -6.97
N ALA A 59 -1.41 11.34 -7.69
CA ALA A 59 -1.05 11.72 -9.06
C ALA A 59 0.33 12.40 -9.12
N ASN A 60 0.64 13.28 -8.16
CA ASN A 60 1.96 13.90 -8.06
C ASN A 60 3.07 12.88 -7.81
N VAL A 61 2.86 11.91 -6.92
CA VAL A 61 3.82 10.82 -6.69
C VAL A 61 4.03 9.98 -7.95
N LEU A 62 2.96 9.63 -8.67
CA LEU A 62 3.08 8.90 -9.93
C LEU A 62 3.84 9.70 -10.99
N ARG A 63 3.62 11.01 -11.09
CA ARG A 63 4.43 11.88 -11.97
C ARG A 63 5.90 11.87 -11.62
N LEU A 64 6.24 11.98 -10.33
CA LEU A 64 7.63 11.89 -9.89
C LEU A 64 8.26 10.56 -10.33
N ILE A 65 7.55 9.45 -10.14
CA ILE A 65 8.02 8.11 -10.54
C ILE A 65 8.18 8.01 -12.07
N MET A 66 7.26 8.58 -12.85
CA MET A 66 7.38 8.60 -14.32
C MET A 66 8.58 9.41 -14.80
N GLU A 67 8.82 10.58 -14.17
CA GLU A 67 9.90 11.49 -14.53
C GLU A 67 11.27 10.97 -14.08
N GLY A 68 11.34 10.31 -12.93
CA GLY A 68 12.58 9.75 -12.38
C GLY A 68 13.66 10.80 -12.07
N LYS A 69 13.28 12.08 -11.97
CA LYS A 69 14.23 13.18 -11.71
C LYS A 69 14.69 13.13 -10.24
N PRO A 70 16.00 13.04 -9.96
CA PRO A 70 16.50 13.10 -8.60
C PRO A 70 16.17 14.42 -7.91
N PHE A 71 15.82 14.35 -6.63
CA PHE A 71 15.65 15.49 -5.74
C PHE A 71 17.01 16.06 -5.37
N GLY A 72 17.11 17.39 -5.43
CA GLY A 72 18.21 18.18 -4.90
C GLY A 72 17.83 18.87 -3.60
N LYS A 73 18.82 19.54 -2.99
CA LYS A 73 18.62 20.28 -1.74
C LYS A 73 17.56 21.39 -1.83
N ASP A 74 17.41 21.98 -3.01
CA ASP A 74 16.41 23.03 -3.29
C ASP A 74 14.98 22.49 -3.31
N ASP A 75 14.80 21.17 -3.46
CA ASP A 75 13.50 20.50 -3.36
C ASP A 75 13.10 20.19 -1.90
N LEU A 76 13.99 20.49 -0.93
CA LEU A 76 13.76 20.29 0.49
C LEU A 76 13.47 21.60 1.23
N ARG A 77 12.69 21.49 2.30
CA ARG A 77 12.41 22.55 3.26
C ARG A 77 12.91 22.21 4.64
N LYS A 78 13.43 23.19 5.35
CA LYS A 78 13.70 23.08 6.78
C LYS A 78 12.44 23.47 7.57
N VAL A 79 11.88 22.50 8.31
CA VAL A 79 10.72 22.69 9.20
C VAL A 79 11.14 22.28 10.61
N GLY A 80 11.33 23.27 11.49
CA GLY A 80 11.97 23.07 12.78
C GLY A 80 13.40 22.55 12.61
N GLU A 81 13.69 21.38 13.19
CA GLU A 81 15.01 20.73 13.10
C GLU A 81 15.13 19.76 11.91
N LYS A 82 14.04 19.49 11.19
CA LYS A 82 14.00 18.48 10.13
C LYS A 82 13.97 19.09 8.74
N TRP A 83 14.59 18.39 7.81
CA TRP A 83 14.43 18.57 6.37
C TRP A 83 13.29 17.68 5.88
N VAL A 84 12.43 18.25 5.03
CA VAL A 84 11.21 17.62 4.53
C VAL A 84 11.01 17.92 3.05
N SER A 85 10.31 17.03 2.35
CA SER A 85 9.79 17.28 1.01
C SER A 85 8.26 17.31 1.07
N LEU A 86 7.62 18.32 0.45
CA LEU A 86 6.16 18.44 0.43
C LEU A 86 5.48 17.31 -0.38
N TYR A 87 6.24 16.57 -1.18
CA TYR A 87 5.78 15.39 -1.93
C TYR A 87 5.80 14.10 -1.10
N HIS A 88 6.52 14.08 0.03
CA HIS A 88 6.79 12.86 0.78
C HIS A 88 6.13 12.86 2.16
N HIS A 89 5.82 11.67 2.68
CA HIS A 89 5.40 11.47 4.06
C HIS A 89 6.52 11.84 5.04
N GLY A 90 6.15 12.19 6.28
CA GLY A 90 7.12 12.55 7.34
C GLY A 90 8.11 11.45 7.74
N ALA A 91 7.91 10.21 7.28
CA ALA A 91 8.87 9.11 7.45
C ALA A 91 10.19 9.33 6.68
N PHE A 92 10.17 10.17 5.64
CA PHE A 92 11.36 10.53 4.86
C PHE A 92 12.13 11.71 5.47
N SER A 93 11.55 12.39 6.45
CA SER A 93 12.16 13.56 7.06
C SER A 93 13.37 13.17 7.93
N SER A 94 14.43 13.97 7.88
CA SER A 94 15.66 13.76 8.65
C SER A 94 16.20 15.09 9.18
N THR A 95 16.94 15.08 10.28
CA THR A 95 17.69 16.27 10.73
C THR A 95 18.89 16.57 9.83
N ASP A 96 19.35 15.58 9.07
CA ASP A 96 20.39 15.68 8.06
C ASP A 96 19.78 15.74 6.65
N PRO A 97 20.00 16.81 5.86
CA PRO A 97 19.47 16.94 4.51
C PRO A 97 19.99 15.86 3.55
N GLU A 98 21.24 15.42 3.70
CA GLU A 98 21.83 14.43 2.80
C GLU A 98 21.18 13.06 3.02
N GLU A 99 20.94 12.68 4.28
CA GLU A 99 20.18 11.46 4.60
C GLU A 99 18.73 11.54 4.11
N CYS A 100 18.09 12.72 4.18
CA CYS A 100 16.75 12.93 3.63
C CYS A 100 16.73 12.71 2.12
N LEU A 101 17.65 13.35 1.39
CA LEU A 101 17.79 13.20 -0.07
C LEU A 101 18.11 11.77 -0.46
N ARG A 102 19.03 11.11 0.25
CA ARG A 102 19.42 9.73 -0.02
C ARG A 102 18.20 8.80 0.06
N ARG A 103 17.41 8.86 1.13
CA ARG A 103 16.19 8.05 1.28
C ARG A 103 15.15 8.32 0.19
N ILE A 104 14.94 9.59 -0.15
CA ILE A 104 13.99 9.98 -1.20
C ILE A 104 14.46 9.43 -2.55
N ASN A 105 15.71 9.68 -2.92
CA ASN A 105 16.24 9.33 -4.24
C ASN A 105 16.39 7.82 -4.41
N GLU A 106 16.82 7.07 -3.39
CA GLU A 106 16.87 5.60 -3.45
C GLU A 106 15.49 4.98 -3.70
N ARG A 107 14.46 5.50 -3.02
CA ARG A 107 13.09 5.00 -3.20
C ARG A 107 12.51 5.41 -4.54
N LEU A 108 12.73 6.65 -4.98
CA LEU A 108 12.29 7.13 -6.29
C LEU A 108 12.94 6.36 -7.43
N GLU A 109 14.25 6.15 -7.37
CA GLU A 109 14.99 5.41 -8.40
C GLU A 109 14.49 3.98 -8.51
N ARG A 110 14.25 3.32 -7.37
CA ARG A 110 13.66 1.97 -7.34
C ARG A 110 12.27 1.93 -7.97
N ALA A 111 11.36 2.82 -7.56
CA ALA A 111 10.00 2.85 -8.09
C ALA A 111 9.97 3.18 -9.60
N THR A 112 10.86 4.07 -10.06
CA THR A 112 11.00 4.44 -11.48
C THR A 112 11.40 3.23 -12.32
N ARG A 113 12.34 2.41 -11.83
CA ARG A 113 12.74 1.18 -12.52
C ARG A 113 11.61 0.14 -12.55
N GLU A 114 10.92 -0.04 -11.42
CA GLU A 114 9.86 -1.05 -11.27
C GLU A 114 8.64 -0.75 -12.15
N LEU A 115 8.28 0.53 -12.35
CA LEU A 115 7.12 0.96 -13.13
C LEU A 115 7.04 0.30 -14.52
N ARG A 116 8.19 0.11 -15.18
CA ARG A 116 8.27 -0.46 -16.55
C ARG A 116 7.90 -1.93 -16.63
N SER A 117 7.99 -2.65 -15.52
CA SER A 117 7.69 -4.09 -15.45
C SER A 117 6.51 -4.39 -14.53
N LEU A 118 5.79 -3.36 -14.09
CA LEU A 118 4.72 -3.49 -13.12
C LEU A 118 3.48 -4.13 -13.76
N ASP A 119 2.93 -5.18 -13.14
CA ASP A 119 1.69 -5.80 -13.63
C ASP A 119 0.46 -5.08 -13.09
N LEU A 120 0.52 -4.66 -11.83
CA LEU A 120 -0.61 -4.06 -11.12
C LEU A 120 -0.21 -2.87 -10.25
N LEU A 121 -0.79 -1.71 -10.53
CA LEU A 121 -0.76 -0.54 -9.66
C LEU A 121 -2.04 -0.50 -8.82
N VAL A 122 -1.92 -0.65 -7.50
CA VAL A 122 -3.05 -0.55 -6.57
C VAL A 122 -3.07 0.84 -5.93
N ILE A 123 -4.20 1.54 -6.06
CA ILE A 123 -4.37 2.90 -5.53
C ILE A 123 -5.48 2.91 -4.49
N THR A 124 -5.13 3.26 -3.25
CA THR A 124 -6.05 3.37 -2.12
C THR A 124 -6.29 4.83 -1.74
N TRP A 125 -7.42 5.40 -2.17
CA TRP A 125 -7.78 6.76 -1.76
C TRP A 125 -8.46 6.81 -0.39
N GLY A 126 -7.98 7.70 0.45
CA GLY A 126 -8.51 8.00 1.79
C GLY A 126 -9.53 9.14 1.79
N THR A 127 -9.28 10.22 1.07
CA THR A 127 -10.14 11.42 1.12
C THR A 127 -10.10 12.21 -0.18
N ALA A 128 -11.20 12.86 -0.54
CA ALA A 128 -11.28 13.86 -1.61
C ALA A 128 -10.80 15.26 -1.16
N TRP A 129 -10.43 15.44 0.11
CA TRP A 129 -9.87 16.69 0.60
C TRP A 129 -8.37 16.80 0.29
N VAL A 130 -7.97 17.96 -0.20
CA VAL A 130 -6.58 18.31 -0.49
C VAL A 130 -6.14 19.51 0.34
N TYR A 131 -4.82 19.62 0.50
CA TYR A 131 -4.15 20.81 1.02
C TYR A 131 -3.21 21.32 -0.05
N LYS A 132 -3.37 22.58 -0.42
CA LYS A 132 -2.55 23.25 -1.41
C LYS A 132 -1.67 24.27 -0.70
N HIS A 133 -0.36 24.12 -0.83
CA HIS A 133 0.59 25.08 -0.28
C HIS A 133 0.53 26.37 -1.10
N VAL A 134 0.20 27.50 -0.45
CA VAL A 134 -0.08 28.77 -1.11
C VAL A 134 1.17 29.29 -1.84
N GLY A 135 2.33 29.29 -1.17
CA GLY A 135 3.56 29.84 -1.73
C GLY A 135 4.13 29.07 -2.93
N GLU A 136 3.80 27.79 -3.07
CA GLU A 136 4.26 26.95 -4.20
C GLU A 136 3.16 26.61 -5.19
N ASN A 137 1.93 27.02 -4.89
CA ASN A 137 0.76 26.75 -5.72
C ASN A 137 0.58 25.24 -6.04
N MET A 138 0.96 24.35 -5.12
CA MET A 138 0.95 22.89 -5.33
C MET A 138 0.15 22.14 -4.27
N VAL A 139 -0.51 21.06 -4.67
CA VAL A 139 -1.12 20.11 -3.72
C VAL A 139 -0.01 19.27 -3.08
N VAL A 140 0.00 19.24 -1.75
CA VAL A 140 1.04 18.55 -0.98
C VAL A 140 0.58 17.18 -0.52
N SER A 141 1.52 16.25 -0.39
CA SER A 141 1.27 14.93 0.20
C SER A 141 1.17 14.99 1.72
N ASN A 142 1.92 15.90 2.35
CA ASN A 142 1.95 16.09 3.78
C ASN A 142 2.23 17.56 4.13
N CYS A 143 1.54 18.11 5.13
CA CYS A 143 1.75 19.49 5.59
C CYS A 143 2.95 19.62 6.54
N HIS A 144 3.56 18.52 7.01
CA HIS A 144 4.77 18.51 7.85
C HIS A 144 4.70 19.40 9.11
N LYS A 145 3.50 19.59 9.67
CA LYS A 145 3.23 20.53 10.79
C LYS A 145 3.57 21.99 10.49
N ILE A 146 3.72 22.36 9.22
CA ILE A 146 3.78 23.76 8.77
C ILE A 146 2.45 24.45 9.14
N PRO A 147 2.48 25.74 9.55
CA PRO A 147 1.28 26.48 9.92
C PRO A 147 0.13 26.37 8.92
N SER A 148 -1.08 26.10 9.41
CA SER A 148 -2.25 25.87 8.55
C SER A 148 -2.61 27.04 7.62
N GLN A 149 -2.24 28.27 7.99
CA GLN A 149 -2.42 29.48 7.17
C GLN A 149 -1.63 29.47 5.86
N GLU A 150 -0.61 28.63 5.74
CA GLU A 150 0.16 28.46 4.49
C GLU A 150 -0.52 27.48 3.52
N PHE A 151 -1.67 26.92 3.90
CA PHE A 151 -2.41 25.96 3.09
C PHE A 151 -3.85 26.39 2.85
N GLU A 152 -4.25 26.27 1.59
CA GLU A 152 -5.65 26.27 1.21
C GLU A 152 -6.18 24.85 1.26
N ARG A 153 -7.34 24.67 1.91
CA ARG A 153 -8.01 23.38 2.00
C ARG A 153 -9.26 23.41 1.12
N SER A 154 -9.36 22.45 0.21
CA SER A 154 -10.54 22.29 -0.66
C SER A 154 -10.87 20.81 -0.86
N ARG A 155 -12.10 20.54 -1.26
CA ARG A 155 -12.53 19.19 -1.66
C ARG A 155 -12.55 19.14 -3.18
N LEU A 156 -11.96 18.10 -3.74
CA LEU A 156 -11.95 17.85 -5.18
C LEU A 156 -13.37 17.59 -5.68
N SER A 157 -13.63 18.00 -6.92
CA SER A 157 -14.81 17.56 -7.66
C SER A 157 -14.57 16.17 -8.27
N VAL A 158 -15.65 15.49 -8.68
CA VAL A 158 -15.53 14.21 -9.39
C VAL A 158 -14.84 14.43 -10.73
N GLU A 159 -15.23 15.51 -11.42
CA GLU A 159 -14.75 15.89 -12.74
C GLU A 159 -13.24 16.16 -12.76
N ASP A 160 -12.73 16.87 -11.75
CA ASP A 160 -11.29 17.14 -11.62
C ASP A 160 -10.49 15.86 -11.43
N ILE A 161 -10.98 14.92 -10.62
CA ILE A 161 -10.31 13.63 -10.39
C ILE A 161 -10.31 12.81 -11.68
N VAL A 162 -11.46 12.71 -12.36
CA VAL A 162 -11.60 11.89 -13.57
C VAL A 162 -10.72 12.44 -14.69
N LYS A 163 -10.74 13.77 -14.92
CA LYS A 163 -9.90 14.41 -15.93
C LYS A 163 -8.42 14.12 -15.69
N GLU A 164 -7.98 14.34 -14.46
CA GLU A 164 -6.59 14.09 -14.05
C GLU A 164 -6.16 12.64 -14.28
N TYR A 165 -6.99 11.68 -13.86
CA TYR A 165 -6.61 10.26 -13.90
C TYR A 165 -6.74 9.63 -15.28
N VAL A 166 -7.62 10.14 -16.15
CA VAL A 166 -7.64 9.70 -17.55
C VAL A 166 -6.32 10.05 -18.23
N GLU A 167 -5.83 11.29 -18.06
CA GLU A 167 -4.54 11.70 -18.62
C GLU A 167 -3.37 10.92 -17.99
N LEU A 168 -3.36 10.83 -16.66
CA LEU A 168 -2.29 10.17 -15.92
C LEU A 168 -2.16 8.68 -16.28
N ILE A 169 -3.26 7.94 -16.30
CA ILE A 169 -3.25 6.51 -16.63
C ILE A 169 -2.83 6.31 -18.09
N GLY A 170 -3.25 7.18 -19.00
CA GLY A 170 -2.79 7.18 -20.39
C GLY A 170 -1.25 7.25 -20.46
N ARG A 171 -0.64 8.23 -19.78
CA ARG A 171 0.82 8.40 -19.74
C ARG A 171 1.55 7.24 -19.05
N LEU A 172 0.99 6.68 -17.97
CA LEU A 172 1.55 5.49 -17.34
C LEU A 172 1.58 4.30 -18.31
N ARG A 173 0.53 4.16 -19.14
CA ARG A 173 0.46 3.09 -20.14
C ARG A 173 1.31 3.32 -21.39
N GLU A 174 1.66 4.56 -21.71
CA GLU A 174 2.71 4.84 -22.71
C GLU A 174 4.06 4.26 -22.25
N ILE A 175 4.36 4.31 -20.95
CA ILE A 175 5.57 3.75 -20.36
C ILE A 175 5.48 2.23 -20.23
N ASN A 176 4.33 1.72 -19.77
CA ASN A 176 4.07 0.31 -19.57
C ASN A 176 2.69 -0.07 -20.14
N PRO A 177 2.62 -0.53 -21.40
CA PRO A 177 1.36 -0.87 -22.04
C PRO A 177 0.59 -1.99 -21.36
N GLY A 178 1.23 -2.83 -20.55
CA GLY A 178 0.59 -3.93 -19.82
C GLY A 178 -0.01 -3.53 -18.48
N LEU A 179 0.23 -2.31 -18.01
CA LEU A 179 -0.14 -1.89 -16.66
C LEU A 179 -1.66 -1.91 -16.44
N ARG A 180 -2.08 -2.62 -15.39
CA ARG A 180 -3.44 -2.58 -14.84
C ARG A 180 -3.50 -1.68 -13.61
N VAL A 181 -4.63 -1.02 -13.38
CA VAL A 181 -4.84 -0.14 -12.23
C VAL A 181 -6.02 -0.63 -11.40
N LEU A 182 -5.78 -0.98 -10.13
CA LEU A 182 -6.83 -1.37 -9.19
C LEU A 182 -7.05 -0.26 -8.17
N PHE A 183 -8.23 0.35 -8.19
CA PHE A 183 -8.63 1.29 -7.16
C PHE A 183 -9.29 0.59 -5.98
N THR A 184 -9.13 1.17 -4.79
CA THR A 184 -9.96 0.88 -3.62
C THR A 184 -10.15 2.17 -2.83
N VAL A 185 -11.26 2.28 -2.11
CA VAL A 185 -11.48 3.36 -1.15
C VAL A 185 -11.12 2.85 0.24
N SER A 186 -10.31 3.62 0.97
CA SER A 186 -9.91 3.29 2.34
C SER A 186 -11.14 3.24 3.25
N PRO A 187 -11.38 2.14 4.00
CA PRO A 187 -12.47 2.04 4.98
C PRO A 187 -12.29 2.94 6.22
N ILE A 188 -11.07 3.44 6.47
CA ILE A 188 -10.78 4.33 7.60
C ILE A 188 -11.64 5.60 7.51
N ARG A 189 -12.30 5.94 8.63
CA ARG A 189 -13.18 7.10 8.76
C ARG A 189 -12.39 8.38 9.07
N HIS A 190 -12.54 9.41 8.24
CA HIS A 190 -11.98 10.74 8.49
C HIS A 190 -12.94 11.58 9.34
N TRP A 191 -12.90 11.38 10.65
CA TRP A 191 -13.86 12.01 11.57
C TRP A 191 -13.68 13.52 11.77
N LYS A 192 -12.53 14.09 11.37
CA LYS A 192 -12.28 15.54 11.45
C LYS A 192 -13.31 16.38 10.67
N ASP A 193 -13.92 15.79 9.63
CA ASP A 193 -14.96 16.43 8.82
C ASP A 193 -16.38 16.03 9.24
N GLY A 194 -16.51 15.33 10.37
CA GLY A 194 -17.75 14.71 10.81
C GLY A 194 -18.21 13.55 9.92
N ALA A 195 -19.27 12.86 10.36
CA ALA A 195 -19.83 11.72 9.63
C ALA A 195 -20.26 12.11 8.21
N HIS A 196 -20.99 13.22 8.07
CA HIS A 196 -21.52 13.68 6.79
C HIS A 196 -20.40 14.09 5.83
N GLY A 197 -19.42 14.87 6.30
CA GLY A 197 -18.28 15.29 5.48
C GLY A 197 -17.43 14.11 5.01
N ASN A 198 -17.22 13.11 5.88
CA ASN A 198 -16.58 11.86 5.49
C ASN A 198 -17.39 11.13 4.40
N GLN A 199 -18.71 10.99 4.56
CA GLN A 199 -19.54 10.32 3.57
C GLN A 199 -19.49 11.01 2.21
N LEU A 200 -19.61 12.33 2.17
CA LEU A 200 -19.49 13.07 0.91
C LEU A 200 -18.10 12.89 0.28
N SER A 201 -17.04 12.92 1.08
CA SER A 201 -15.67 12.69 0.61
C SER A 201 -15.51 11.30 -0.02
N LYS A 202 -16.01 10.24 0.64
CA LYS A 202 -15.96 8.87 0.12
C LYS A 202 -16.84 8.71 -1.13
N ALA A 203 -18.03 9.29 -1.15
CA ALA A 203 -18.92 9.28 -2.30
C ALA A 203 -18.27 9.94 -3.53
N THR A 204 -17.58 11.07 -3.37
CA THR A 204 -16.81 11.70 -4.45
C THR A 204 -15.75 10.76 -5.03
N LEU A 205 -15.00 10.04 -4.18
CA LEU A 205 -13.99 9.07 -4.63
C LEU A 205 -14.62 7.89 -5.37
N LEU A 206 -15.72 7.34 -4.85
CA LEU A 206 -16.44 6.22 -5.47
C LEU A 206 -16.99 6.59 -6.85
N LEU A 207 -17.64 7.75 -6.97
CA LEU A 207 -18.15 8.25 -8.24
C LEU A 207 -17.04 8.48 -9.27
N ALA A 208 -15.89 8.99 -8.83
CA ALA A 208 -14.74 9.18 -9.71
C ALA A 208 -14.16 7.84 -10.20
N ILE A 209 -14.03 6.85 -9.33
CA ILE A 209 -13.56 5.51 -9.70
C ILE A 209 -14.51 4.87 -10.72
N ASP A 210 -15.82 4.98 -10.50
CA ASP A 210 -16.82 4.39 -11.39
C ASP A 210 -16.73 5.00 -12.80
N GLN A 211 -16.67 6.33 -12.90
CA GLN A 211 -16.45 7.01 -14.18
C GLN A 211 -15.12 6.66 -14.84
N LEU A 212 -14.05 6.42 -14.07
CA LEU A 212 -12.77 5.97 -14.63
C LEU A 212 -12.88 4.57 -15.23
N ARG A 213 -13.61 3.66 -14.58
CA ARG A 213 -13.85 2.30 -15.09
C ARG A 213 -14.69 2.28 -16.36
N GLU A 214 -15.67 3.17 -16.47
CA GLU A 214 -16.47 3.32 -17.71
C GLU A 214 -15.62 3.84 -18.88
N LYS A 215 -14.58 4.63 -18.60
CA LYS A 215 -13.72 5.26 -19.61
C LYS A 215 -12.50 4.43 -19.99
N LEU A 216 -12.06 3.50 -19.14
CA LEU A 216 -10.78 2.81 -19.26
C LEU A 216 -10.92 1.31 -18.92
N ASP A 217 -10.69 0.44 -19.91
CA ASP A 217 -10.90 -1.03 -19.78
C ASP A 217 -9.98 -1.74 -18.76
N HIS A 218 -8.90 -1.09 -18.35
CA HIS A 218 -7.81 -1.62 -17.52
C HIS A 218 -7.83 -1.06 -16.10
N VAL A 219 -8.99 -0.52 -15.71
CA VAL A 219 -9.25 0.03 -14.39
C VAL A 219 -10.24 -0.88 -13.67
N TYR A 220 -9.87 -1.27 -12.47
CA TYR A 220 -10.61 -2.21 -11.64
C TYR A 220 -10.93 -1.57 -10.29
N TYR A 221 -11.88 -2.17 -9.56
CA TYR A 221 -12.24 -1.72 -8.22
C TYR A 221 -12.34 -2.88 -7.23
N PHE A 222 -11.73 -2.70 -6.06
CA PHE A 222 -11.90 -3.58 -4.92
C PHE A 222 -12.71 -2.87 -3.81
N PRO A 223 -13.86 -3.43 -3.40
CA PRO A 223 -14.81 -2.76 -2.51
C PRO A 223 -14.47 -2.89 -1.02
N ALA A 224 -13.26 -2.49 -0.61
CA ALA A 224 -12.84 -2.59 0.79
C ALA A 224 -13.68 -1.72 1.73
N TYR A 225 -14.12 -0.55 1.25
CA TYR A 225 -14.94 0.39 2.00
C TYR A 225 -16.31 -0.20 2.33
N GLU A 226 -16.96 -0.79 1.34
CA GLU A 226 -18.27 -1.43 1.42
C GLU A 226 -18.18 -2.71 2.23
N ILE A 227 -17.13 -3.52 2.10
CA ILE A 227 -16.95 -4.70 2.97
C ILE A 227 -16.98 -4.29 4.45
N VAL A 228 -16.25 -3.23 4.83
CA VAL A 228 -16.25 -2.77 6.22
C VAL A 228 -17.62 -2.22 6.63
N LEU A 229 -18.25 -1.40 5.78
CA LEU A 229 -19.52 -0.78 6.13
C LEU A 229 -20.72 -1.75 6.10
N ASP A 230 -20.71 -2.73 5.22
CA ASP A 230 -21.88 -3.55 4.90
C ASP A 230 -21.74 -5.02 5.29
N GLU A 231 -20.54 -5.61 5.27
CA GLU A 231 -20.33 -6.95 5.82
C GLU A 231 -19.95 -6.90 7.31
N LEU A 232 -19.16 -5.90 7.72
CA LEU A 232 -18.56 -5.81 9.05
C LEU A 232 -19.16 -4.66 9.90
N ARG A 233 -20.50 -4.67 10.02
CA ARG A 233 -21.34 -3.60 10.60
C ARG A 233 -21.21 -3.35 12.12
N ASP A 234 -20.14 -3.79 12.77
CA ASP A 234 -20.00 -3.82 14.24
C ASP A 234 -18.69 -3.16 14.72
N TYR A 235 -18.73 -2.46 15.86
CA TYR A 235 -17.55 -1.80 16.45
C TYR A 235 -16.40 -2.77 16.79
N ARG A 236 -16.67 -4.07 16.99
CA ARG A 236 -15.64 -5.10 17.19
C ARG A 236 -14.63 -5.20 16.05
N PHE A 237 -14.96 -4.64 14.88
CA PHE A 237 -14.11 -4.61 13.69
C PHE A 237 -13.21 -3.36 13.62
N TYR A 238 -13.33 -2.45 14.58
CA TYR A 238 -12.49 -1.27 14.72
C TYR A 238 -11.45 -1.50 15.82
N ALA A 239 -10.33 -0.80 15.71
CA ALA A 239 -9.32 -0.72 16.76
C ALA A 239 -9.82 0.15 17.93
N ASP A 240 -9.02 0.27 18.99
CA ASP A 240 -9.40 0.97 20.23
C ASP A 240 -9.82 2.44 20.02
N ASP A 241 -9.36 3.07 18.93
CA ASP A 241 -9.74 4.45 18.58
C ASP A 241 -11.06 4.58 17.82
N MET A 242 -11.73 3.45 17.53
CA MET A 242 -13.02 3.36 16.83
C MET A 242 -13.02 3.96 15.41
N LEU A 243 -11.85 4.22 14.83
CA LEU A 243 -11.68 4.83 13.51
C LEU A 243 -10.82 3.97 12.58
N HIS A 244 -9.74 3.40 13.11
CA HIS A 244 -8.90 2.45 12.41
C HIS A 244 -9.47 1.05 12.52
N MET A 245 -9.03 0.17 11.63
CA MET A 245 -9.46 -1.24 11.63
C MET A 245 -8.63 -2.06 12.61
N SER A 246 -9.28 -3.04 13.24
CA SER A 246 -8.56 -4.07 13.99
C SER A 246 -7.80 -5.01 13.05
N GLY A 247 -6.83 -5.75 13.59
CA GLY A 247 -6.09 -6.76 12.81
C GLY A 247 -7.01 -7.82 12.19
N LEU A 248 -8.06 -8.23 12.92
CA LEU A 248 -9.09 -9.15 12.44
C LEU A 248 -9.79 -8.63 11.17
N THR A 249 -10.08 -7.34 11.12
CA THR A 249 -10.73 -6.73 9.96
C THR A 249 -9.80 -6.69 8.75
N VAL A 250 -8.52 -6.37 8.96
CA VAL A 250 -7.52 -6.45 7.89
C VAL A 250 -7.37 -7.88 7.38
N ASP A 251 -7.35 -8.88 8.27
CA ASP A 251 -7.30 -10.30 7.91
C ASP A 251 -8.51 -10.72 7.07
N TYR A 252 -9.71 -10.30 7.48
CA TYR A 252 -10.93 -10.59 6.74
C TYR A 252 -10.91 -9.96 5.35
N ILE A 253 -10.54 -8.68 5.22
CA ILE A 253 -10.47 -8.02 3.92
C ILE A 253 -9.40 -8.67 3.04
N TRP A 254 -8.26 -9.06 3.62
CA TRP A 254 -7.24 -9.85 2.94
C TRP A 254 -7.79 -11.16 2.40
N GLU A 255 -8.55 -11.92 3.19
CA GLU A 255 -9.23 -13.14 2.71
C GLU A 255 -10.17 -12.83 1.54
N ARG A 256 -11.00 -11.78 1.63
CA ARG A 256 -11.90 -11.37 0.53
C ARG A 256 -11.11 -11.01 -0.74
N PHE A 257 -9.96 -10.35 -0.58
CA PHE A 257 -9.04 -10.04 -1.69
C PHE A 257 -8.44 -11.32 -2.28
N LEU A 258 -7.90 -12.21 -1.44
CA LEU A 258 -7.31 -13.49 -1.85
C LEU A 258 -8.25 -14.28 -2.75
N TYR A 259 -9.49 -14.48 -2.31
CA TYR A 259 -10.48 -15.25 -3.07
C TYR A 259 -10.86 -14.64 -4.42
N SER A 260 -10.63 -13.35 -4.62
CA SER A 260 -11.10 -12.63 -5.81
C SER A 260 -9.96 -12.33 -6.80
N PHE A 261 -8.72 -12.20 -6.32
CA PHE A 261 -7.60 -11.74 -7.14
C PHE A 261 -6.40 -12.67 -7.17
N ILE A 262 -6.21 -13.58 -6.19
CA ILE A 262 -5.07 -14.50 -6.17
C ILE A 262 -5.45 -15.81 -6.86
N THR A 263 -4.55 -16.34 -7.69
CA THR A 263 -4.77 -17.64 -8.33
C THR A 263 -4.83 -18.78 -7.29
N PRO A 264 -5.78 -19.74 -7.40
CA PRO A 264 -5.85 -20.88 -6.48
C PRO A 264 -4.56 -21.71 -6.41
N ASP A 265 -3.78 -21.75 -7.50
CA ASP A 265 -2.58 -22.57 -7.63
C ASP A 265 -1.48 -22.21 -6.62
N VAL A 266 -1.42 -20.93 -6.18
CA VAL A 266 -0.40 -20.48 -5.23
C VAL A 266 -0.83 -20.59 -3.77
N LEU A 267 -2.10 -20.92 -3.47
CA LEU A 267 -2.60 -20.98 -2.09
C LEU A 267 -1.87 -22.02 -1.23
N GLY A 268 -1.46 -23.14 -1.82
CA GLY A 268 -0.65 -24.16 -1.16
C GLY A 268 0.71 -23.62 -0.70
N LEU A 269 1.40 -22.90 -1.60
CA LEU A 269 2.67 -22.25 -1.31
C LEU A 269 2.50 -21.14 -0.26
N MET A 270 1.49 -20.29 -0.40
CA MET A 270 1.17 -19.24 0.58
C MET A 270 1.00 -19.79 2.00
N ASN A 271 0.34 -20.95 2.14
CA ASN A 271 0.19 -21.62 3.43
C ASN A 271 1.55 -22.09 4.00
N GLN A 272 2.46 -22.60 3.15
CA GLN A 272 3.82 -22.96 3.58
C GLN A 272 4.59 -21.72 4.06
N ILE A 273 4.58 -20.63 3.29
CA ILE A 273 5.20 -19.35 3.65
C ILE A 273 4.64 -18.80 4.95
N GLY A 274 3.31 -18.84 5.13
CA GLY A 274 2.65 -18.41 6.36
C GLY A 274 3.10 -19.22 7.58
N ARG A 275 3.32 -20.53 7.45
CA ARG A 275 3.86 -21.36 8.54
C ARG A 275 5.30 -20.99 8.87
N ILE A 276 6.15 -20.80 7.86
CA ILE A 276 7.55 -20.37 8.03
C ILE A 276 7.59 -19.03 8.78
N ASN A 277 6.85 -18.03 8.31
CA ASN A 277 6.87 -16.71 8.93
C ASN A 277 6.32 -16.72 10.36
N LYS A 278 5.28 -17.52 10.65
CA LYS A 278 4.81 -17.72 12.03
C LYS A 278 5.89 -18.36 12.91
N GLY A 279 6.59 -19.37 12.40
CA GLY A 279 7.70 -20.01 13.09
C GLY A 279 8.87 -19.06 13.34
N VAL A 280 9.25 -18.26 12.34
CA VAL A 280 10.31 -17.24 12.44
C VAL A 280 9.93 -16.12 13.43
N ALA A 281 8.65 -15.76 13.50
CA ALA A 281 8.17 -14.75 14.45
C ALA A 281 8.04 -15.28 15.88
N HIS A 282 7.95 -16.61 16.06
CA HIS A 282 7.83 -17.22 17.38
C HIS A 282 9.07 -16.95 18.22
N ARG A 283 8.84 -16.60 19.50
CA ARG A 283 9.90 -16.44 20.50
C ARG A 283 9.89 -17.69 21.39
N PRO A 284 10.82 -18.64 21.21
CA PRO A 284 10.85 -19.85 22.03
C PRO A 284 11.21 -19.50 23.48
N PHE A 285 10.76 -20.32 24.42
CA PHE A 285 11.17 -20.21 25.82
C PHE A 285 12.65 -20.54 26.00
N ASP A 286 13.13 -21.59 25.33
CA ASP A 286 14.54 -21.96 25.24
C ASP A 286 14.97 -22.13 23.78
N PRO A 287 15.67 -21.14 23.18
CA PRO A 287 16.21 -21.21 21.84
C PRO A 287 17.23 -22.33 21.62
N HIS A 288 17.81 -22.89 22.69
CA HIS A 288 18.84 -23.93 22.62
C HIS A 288 18.29 -25.35 22.82
N SER A 289 16.99 -25.48 23.10
CA SER A 289 16.34 -26.79 23.22
C SER A 289 16.44 -27.60 21.92
N GLU A 290 16.64 -28.92 22.03
CA GLU A 290 16.74 -29.80 20.86
C GLU A 290 15.52 -29.71 19.94
N ASP A 291 14.32 -29.62 20.52
CA ASP A 291 13.07 -29.55 19.76
C ASP A 291 12.98 -28.26 18.94
N TYR A 292 13.41 -27.13 19.51
CA TYR A 292 13.44 -25.87 18.76
C TYR A 292 14.50 -25.90 17.65
N GLN A 293 15.67 -26.50 17.90
CA GLN A 293 16.71 -26.64 16.89
C GLN A 293 16.29 -27.56 15.74
N ARG A 294 15.53 -28.64 16.02
CA ARG A 294 14.90 -29.47 14.98
C ARG A 294 13.89 -28.66 14.16
N LEU A 295 13.10 -27.79 14.81
CA LEU A 295 12.16 -26.90 14.12
C LEU A 295 12.89 -25.90 13.20
N VAL A 296 13.98 -25.27 13.68
CA VAL A 296 14.80 -24.34 12.88
C VAL A 296 15.36 -25.04 11.64
N LYS A 297 15.98 -26.21 11.80
CA LYS A 297 16.51 -27.00 10.67
C LYS A 297 15.43 -27.37 9.65
N LYS A 298 14.24 -27.75 10.14
CA LYS A 298 13.09 -28.03 9.27
C LYS A 298 12.67 -26.81 8.48
N MET A 299 12.58 -25.63 9.11
CA MET A 299 12.23 -24.39 8.42
C MET A 299 13.28 -23.99 7.39
N LEU A 300 14.58 -24.11 7.70
CA LEU A 300 15.66 -23.84 6.75
C LEU A 300 15.60 -24.78 5.53
N ALA A 301 15.29 -26.07 5.75
CA ALA A 301 15.10 -27.02 4.65
C ALA A 301 13.86 -26.67 3.80
N GLU A 302 12.74 -26.28 4.42
CA GLU A 302 11.55 -25.80 3.71
C GLU A 302 11.84 -24.54 2.89
N ILE A 303 12.54 -23.56 3.46
CA ILE A 303 13.00 -22.37 2.75
C ILE A 303 13.88 -22.76 1.55
N ALA A 304 14.87 -23.63 1.73
CA ALA A 304 15.76 -24.05 0.64
C ALA A 304 14.99 -24.72 -0.52
N MET A 305 13.98 -25.55 -0.21
CA MET A 305 13.13 -26.17 -1.23
C MET A 305 12.27 -25.14 -1.99
N ILE A 306 11.69 -24.18 -1.26
CA ILE A 306 10.90 -23.11 -1.87
C ILE A 306 11.80 -22.22 -2.73
N SER A 307 12.93 -21.75 -2.22
CA SER A 307 13.88 -20.90 -2.95
C SER A 307 14.43 -21.59 -4.20
N HIS A 308 14.58 -22.91 -4.19
CA HIS A 308 14.96 -23.68 -5.39
C HIS A 308 13.83 -23.71 -6.44
N SER A 309 12.59 -23.92 -6.00
CA SER A 309 11.42 -24.04 -6.90
C SER A 309 10.89 -22.69 -7.37
N TYR A 310 11.08 -21.65 -6.56
CA TYR A 310 10.58 -20.28 -6.74
C TYR A 310 11.71 -19.27 -6.45
N PRO A 311 12.70 -19.11 -7.35
CA PRO A 311 13.89 -18.28 -7.11
C PRO A 311 13.59 -16.79 -6.91
N MET A 312 12.42 -16.33 -7.34
CA MET A 312 11.95 -14.95 -7.15
C MET A 312 11.53 -14.64 -5.70
N ILE A 313 11.21 -15.67 -4.90
CA ILE A 313 10.75 -15.49 -3.51
C ILE A 313 11.96 -15.30 -2.60
N ASN A 314 12.05 -14.15 -1.95
CA ASN A 314 13.19 -13.78 -1.11
C ASN A 314 12.98 -14.10 0.38
N PHE A 315 13.76 -15.06 0.88
CA PHE A 315 13.82 -15.45 2.30
C PHE A 315 15.09 -15.00 3.03
N SER A 316 15.93 -14.14 2.44
CA SER A 316 17.25 -13.81 3.00
C SER A 316 17.19 -13.34 4.46
N ALA A 317 16.18 -12.53 4.83
CA ALA A 317 16.01 -12.05 6.19
C ALA A 317 15.59 -13.17 7.17
N GLU A 318 14.68 -14.07 6.75
CA GLU A 318 14.29 -15.23 7.54
C GLU A 318 15.45 -16.20 7.71
N GLU A 319 16.21 -16.46 6.65
CA GLU A 319 17.39 -17.31 6.69
C GLU A 319 18.45 -16.75 7.64
N GLU A 320 18.77 -15.46 7.54
CA GLU A 320 19.73 -14.81 8.42
C GLU A 320 19.31 -14.94 9.90
N LYS A 321 18.04 -14.66 10.18
CA LYS A 321 17.49 -14.79 11.53
C LYS A 321 17.54 -16.22 12.03
N LEU A 322 17.13 -17.20 11.24
CA LEU A 322 17.15 -18.61 11.62
C LEU A 322 18.58 -19.15 11.80
N LYS A 323 19.51 -18.79 10.91
CA LYS A 323 20.93 -19.16 11.00
C LYS A 323 21.61 -18.55 12.22
N SER A 324 21.20 -17.36 12.67
CA SER A 324 21.71 -16.78 13.93
C SER A 324 21.28 -17.55 15.19
N LEU A 325 20.21 -18.34 15.09
CA LEU A 325 19.67 -19.19 16.16
C LEU A 325 20.18 -20.63 16.06
N GLU A 326 20.65 -21.04 14.88
CA GLU A 326 21.36 -22.29 14.68
C GLU A 326 22.77 -22.17 15.30
N PHE A 327 23.18 -23.16 16.08
CA PHE A 327 24.40 -23.13 16.88
C PHE A 327 25.61 -22.50 16.18
N LYS A 328 26.20 -21.48 16.83
CA LYS A 328 27.66 -21.34 16.88
C LYS A 328 28.17 -22.54 17.68
N ILE A 329 28.59 -23.59 16.98
CA ILE A 329 29.29 -24.73 17.59
C ILE A 329 30.63 -24.26 18.15
#